data_AF-X0Z762-F1
#
_entry.id   AF-X0Z762-F1
#
_cell.length_a   1.000
_cell.length_b   1.000
_cell.length_c   1.000
_cell.angle_alpha   90.00
_cell.angle_beta   90.00
_cell.angle_gamma   90.00
#
_symmetry.space_group_name_H-M   'P 1'
#
loop_
_entity.id
_entity.type
_entity.pdbx_description
1 polymer ?
#
loop_
_entity_poly.entity_id
_entity_poly.type
_entity_poly.pdbx_seq_one_letter_code
_entity_poly.pdbx_strand_id
1 'polypeptide(L)'
;YKKQVVKKENKDMELPLFFGVSNVVELMDIDSVGINGLLASIAVELDMGILFTVEHSTKLMEGVRELKESVKLNYISKYKKTPPINQGINVFKAKGKTSQTLPEFDTSDITNVKEYALGYVPDIKGYFKFYVNHYTKEIYILFFSNDDILLKTLIGNNAEALSKKVLELNLTTNLQHINYVGRELTKAEMCLNYGKPFIQDE
;
A
#
# COMPACT_ATOMS: atom_id res chain seq x y z
N TYR A 1 10.65 -7.20 40.16
CA TYR A 1 11.50 -6.33 39.33
C TYR A 1 11.22 -4.83 39.53
N LYS A 2 10.21 -4.19 38.90
CA LYS A 2 9.95 -2.73 39.06
C LYS A 2 9.91 -2.24 40.52
N LYS A 3 9.22 -2.96 41.41
CA LYS A 3 9.16 -2.62 42.86
C LYS A 3 10.53 -2.66 43.58
N GLN A 4 11.50 -3.41 43.06
CA GLN A 4 12.85 -3.53 43.64
C GLN A 4 13.83 -2.51 43.06
N VAL A 5 13.71 -2.18 41.77
CA VAL A 5 14.57 -1.22 41.06
C VAL A 5 14.20 0.24 41.35
N VAL A 6 12.94 0.51 41.73
CA VAL A 6 12.49 1.85 42.16
C VAL A 6 13.21 2.31 43.44
N LYS A 7 13.83 1.39 44.21
CA LYS A 7 14.68 1.77 45.34
C LYS A 7 15.97 2.41 44.81
N LYS A 8 16.34 3.58 45.37
CA LYS A 8 17.47 4.41 44.92
C LYS A 8 18.80 3.63 44.79
N GLU A 9 18.98 2.65 45.65
CA GLU A 9 20.14 1.73 45.75
C GLU A 9 20.25 0.73 44.58
N ASN A 10 19.14 0.44 43.88
CA ASN A 10 19.10 -0.54 42.79
C ASN A 10 18.84 0.09 41.41
N LYS A 11 18.90 1.43 41.33
CA LYS A 11 18.53 2.15 40.10
C LYS A 11 19.46 1.82 38.93
N ASP A 12 20.74 1.55 39.23
CA ASP A 12 21.74 1.16 38.22
C ASP A 12 21.53 -0.27 37.68
N MET A 13 20.64 -1.04 38.29
CA MET A 13 20.25 -2.38 37.84
C MET A 13 18.97 -2.36 36.97
N GLU A 14 18.51 -1.17 36.56
CA GLU A 14 17.38 -1.02 35.64
C GLU A 14 17.75 -1.53 34.24
N LEU A 15 16.97 -2.49 33.76
CA LEU A 15 17.10 -3.16 32.49
C LEU A 15 16.00 -2.64 31.56
N PRO A 16 16.31 -2.52 30.25
CA PRO A 16 15.30 -2.16 29.27
C PRO A 16 14.15 -3.18 29.29
N LEU A 17 12.92 -2.69 29.19
CA LEU A 17 11.77 -3.56 28.96
C LEU A 17 11.88 -4.15 27.54
N PHE A 18 11.76 -5.47 27.47
CA PHE A 18 11.69 -6.24 26.24
C PHE A 18 10.24 -6.57 25.90
N PHE A 19 9.83 -6.32 24.66
CA PHE A 19 8.47 -6.54 24.20
C PHE A 19 8.43 -7.41 22.93
N GLY A 20 7.94 -8.64 23.05
CA GLY A 20 7.66 -9.51 21.91
C GLY A 20 6.31 -9.18 21.29
N VAL A 21 6.30 -8.67 20.07
CA VAL A 21 5.08 -8.22 19.37
C VAL A 21 4.54 -9.23 18.35
N SER A 22 5.37 -10.13 17.82
CA SER A 22 5.01 -11.02 16.70
C SER A 22 3.74 -11.83 16.92
N ASN A 23 3.58 -12.47 18.08
CA ASN A 23 2.44 -13.35 18.35
C ASN A 23 1.12 -12.57 18.37
N VAL A 24 1.14 -11.33 18.89
CA VAL A 24 -0.04 -10.47 18.91
C VAL A 24 -0.40 -10.07 17.48
N VAL A 25 0.60 -9.66 16.70
CA VAL A 25 0.42 -9.27 15.30
C VAL A 25 -0.06 -10.45 14.46
N GLU A 26 0.42 -11.66 14.70
CA GLU A 26 0.08 -12.84 13.91
C GLU A 26 -1.32 -13.39 14.23
N LEU A 27 -1.63 -13.58 15.51
CA LEU A 27 -2.77 -14.40 15.95
C LEU A 27 -4.12 -13.65 15.99
N MET A 28 -4.13 -12.35 15.69
CA MET A 28 -5.35 -11.55 15.55
C MET A 28 -5.83 -11.55 14.10
N ASP A 29 -7.13 -11.55 13.81
CA ASP A 29 -7.62 -11.38 12.43
C ASP A 29 -7.82 -9.91 12.05
N ILE A 30 -6.73 -9.14 12.14
CA ILE A 30 -6.64 -7.70 11.87
C ILE A 30 -5.37 -7.45 11.05
N ASP A 31 -5.30 -6.36 10.29
CA ASP A 31 -4.11 -6.02 9.53
C ASP A 31 -2.86 -5.85 10.43
N SER A 32 -1.71 -6.35 9.97
CA SER A 32 -0.46 -6.31 10.73
C SER A 32 0.06 -4.89 10.93
N VAL A 33 -0.22 -4.01 9.97
CA VAL A 33 0.18 -2.60 9.97
C VAL A 33 -0.46 -1.85 11.15
N GLY A 34 -1.78 -1.99 11.32
CA GLY A 34 -2.55 -1.36 12.39
C GLY A 34 -2.15 -1.87 13.77
N ILE A 35 -1.95 -3.19 13.92
CA ILE A 35 -1.47 -3.76 15.19
C ILE A 35 -0.06 -3.27 15.50
N ASN A 36 0.87 -3.30 14.54
CA ASN A 36 2.22 -2.77 14.72
C ASN A 36 2.21 -1.28 15.10
N GLY A 37 1.34 -0.48 14.47
CA GLY A 37 1.11 0.92 14.78
C GLY A 37 0.72 1.13 16.25
N LEU A 38 -0.32 0.42 16.69
CA LEU A 38 -0.84 0.49 18.06
C LEU A 38 0.20 0.03 19.10
N LEU A 39 0.84 -1.12 18.87
CA LEU A 39 1.83 -1.68 19.79
C LEU A 39 3.07 -0.79 19.86
N ALA A 40 3.48 -0.17 18.76
CA ALA A 40 4.55 0.82 18.75
C ALA A 40 4.19 2.08 19.54
N SER A 41 2.95 2.59 19.44
CA SER A 41 2.47 3.71 20.28
C SER A 41 2.61 3.39 21.76
N ILE A 42 2.08 2.24 22.18
CA ILE A 42 2.16 1.78 23.58
C ILE A 42 3.61 1.65 24.03
N ALA A 43 4.45 1.02 23.20
CA ALA A 43 5.85 0.78 23.55
C ALA A 43 6.64 2.08 23.72
N VAL A 44 6.41 3.06 22.83
CA VAL A 44 7.05 4.38 22.91
C VAL A 44 6.54 5.18 24.11
N GLU A 45 5.25 5.12 24.42
CA GLU A 45 4.70 5.77 25.61
C GLU A 45 5.27 5.19 26.91
N LEU A 46 5.45 3.86 26.97
CA LEU A 46 5.99 3.15 28.12
C LEU A 46 7.53 3.12 28.20
N ASP A 47 8.23 3.81 27.29
CA ASP A 47 9.69 3.84 27.19
C ASP A 47 10.32 2.42 27.14
N MET A 48 9.72 1.53 26.34
CA MET A 48 10.26 0.20 26.12
C MET A 48 11.57 0.27 25.34
N GLY A 49 12.59 -0.47 25.80
CA GLY A 49 13.93 -0.40 25.21
C GLY A 49 14.12 -1.31 24.01
N ILE A 50 13.40 -2.45 23.95
CA ILE A 50 13.54 -3.42 22.86
C ILE A 50 12.15 -3.91 22.44
N LEU A 51 11.85 -3.81 21.14
CA LEU A 51 10.73 -4.50 20.52
C LEU A 51 11.26 -5.59 19.60
N PHE A 52 10.67 -6.79 19.71
CA PHE A 52 11.07 -7.97 18.96
C PHE A 52 9.92 -8.44 18.06
N THR A 53 10.21 -8.54 16.76
CA THR A 53 9.28 -9.04 15.73
C THR A 53 9.99 -10.01 14.78
N VAL A 54 9.22 -10.79 13.99
CA VAL A 54 9.73 -11.75 12.98
C VAL A 54 8.88 -11.68 11.70
N GLU A 55 9.39 -12.26 10.61
CA GLU A 55 8.72 -12.30 9.30
C GLU A 55 8.64 -13.75 8.77
N HIS A 56 7.77 -14.58 9.36
CA HIS A 56 7.66 -16.01 9.00
C HIS A 56 6.36 -16.41 8.32
N SER A 57 5.43 -15.47 8.13
CA SER A 57 4.15 -15.71 7.47
C SER A 57 3.79 -14.57 6.53
N THR A 58 2.88 -14.81 5.58
CA THR A 58 2.47 -13.80 4.60
C THR A 58 1.90 -12.54 5.26
N LYS A 59 1.22 -12.70 6.39
CA LYS A 59 0.74 -11.58 7.20
C LYS A 59 1.87 -10.75 7.80
N LEU A 60 2.96 -11.40 8.23
CA LEU A 60 4.11 -10.79 8.89
C LEU A 60 5.23 -10.36 7.93
N MET A 61 5.16 -10.73 6.65
CA MET A 61 6.15 -10.29 5.65
C MET A 61 6.26 -8.76 5.64
N GLU A 62 7.47 -8.20 5.70
CA GLU A 62 7.73 -6.76 5.91
C GLU A 62 7.34 -6.20 7.30
N GLY A 63 7.03 -7.08 8.27
CA GLY A 63 6.63 -6.72 9.63
C GLY A 63 7.71 -5.99 10.43
N VAL A 64 8.99 -6.26 10.16
CA VAL A 64 10.10 -5.50 10.76
C VAL A 64 10.09 -4.06 10.26
N ARG A 65 9.88 -3.87 8.95
CA ARG A 65 9.79 -2.55 8.34
C ARG A 65 8.59 -1.77 8.87
N GLU A 66 7.43 -2.41 8.95
CA GLU A 66 6.19 -1.83 9.49
C GLU A 66 6.34 -1.37 10.94
N LEU A 67 6.89 -2.23 11.80
CA LEU A 67 7.12 -1.90 13.20
C LEU A 67 8.14 -0.76 13.34
N LYS A 68 9.24 -0.81 12.58
CA LYS A 68 10.27 0.23 12.58
C LYS A 68 9.71 1.61 12.23
N GLU A 69 8.94 1.71 11.14
CA GLU A 69 8.34 2.99 10.74
C GLU A 69 7.28 3.46 11.76
N SER A 70 6.52 2.53 12.34
CA SER A 70 5.56 2.83 13.41
C SER A 70 6.24 3.37 14.67
N VAL A 71 7.37 2.79 15.09
CA VAL A 71 8.16 3.27 16.22
C VAL A 71 8.72 4.66 15.94
N LYS A 72 9.27 4.91 14.74
CA LYS A 72 9.75 6.25 14.37
C LYS A 72 8.64 7.29 14.40
N LEU A 73 7.48 6.99 13.81
CA LEU A 73 6.30 7.86 13.81
C LEU A 73 5.92 8.24 15.24
N ASN A 74 5.79 7.25 16.12
CA ASN A 74 5.42 7.48 17.51
C ASN A 74 6.52 8.20 18.32
N TYR A 75 7.79 7.87 18.10
CA TYR A 75 8.92 8.50 18.80
C TYR A 75 9.01 10.00 18.49
N ILE A 76 8.94 10.36 17.20
CA ILE A 76 8.94 11.76 16.77
C ILE A 76 7.74 12.50 17.37
N SER A 77 6.58 11.84 17.40
CA SER A 77 5.33 12.41 17.92
C SER A 77 5.39 12.65 19.43
N LYS A 78 5.93 11.69 20.20
CA LYS A 78 6.20 11.84 21.64
C LYS A 78 7.14 13.01 21.90
N TYR A 79 8.23 13.13 21.13
CA TYR A 79 9.20 14.22 21.26
C TYR A 79 8.57 15.59 20.95
N LYS A 80 7.78 15.68 19.87
CA LYS A 80 7.09 16.91 19.46
C LYS A 80 5.83 17.23 20.26
N LYS A 81 5.37 16.32 21.13
CA LYS A 81 4.09 16.41 21.85
C LYS A 81 2.89 16.60 20.92
N THR A 82 2.89 15.88 19.80
CA THR A 82 1.81 15.88 18.82
C THR A 82 1.25 14.46 18.66
N PRO A 83 0.02 14.29 18.16
CA PRO A 83 -0.49 12.97 17.81
C PRO A 83 0.38 12.30 16.72
N PRO A 84 0.40 10.94 16.65
CA PRO A 84 1.18 10.17 15.68
C PRO A 84 0.55 10.17 14.28
N ILE A 85 0.39 11.37 13.73
CA ILE A 85 -0.15 11.62 12.39
C ILE A 85 0.62 12.77 11.74
N ASN A 86 0.70 12.79 10.41
CA ASN A 86 1.27 13.88 9.62
C ASN A 86 2.73 14.25 9.98
N GLN A 87 3.56 13.26 10.34
CA GLN A 87 4.99 13.44 10.65
C GLN A 87 5.93 13.23 9.46
N GLY A 88 5.40 13.09 8.24
CA GLY A 88 6.18 12.73 7.05
C GLY A 88 6.57 11.24 6.97
N ILE A 89 6.05 10.41 7.87
CA ILE A 89 6.20 8.94 7.84
C ILE A 89 4.83 8.36 7.54
N ASN A 90 4.73 7.60 6.44
CA ASN A 90 3.52 6.89 6.08
C ASN A 90 3.65 5.41 6.47
N VAL A 91 2.75 4.95 7.32
CA VAL A 91 2.67 3.55 7.75
C VAL A 91 1.55 2.78 7.06
N PHE A 92 0.56 3.47 6.45
CA PHE A 92 -0.57 2.81 5.80
C PHE A 92 -0.13 1.93 4.64
N LYS A 93 -0.55 0.66 4.67
CA LYS A 93 -0.25 -0.33 3.63
C LYS A 93 -1.39 -1.34 3.53
N ALA A 94 -1.74 -1.73 2.31
CA ALA A 94 -2.69 -2.81 2.10
C ALA A 94 -1.93 -4.14 2.07
N LYS A 95 -2.37 -5.11 2.89
CA LYS A 95 -1.78 -6.45 2.97
C LYS A 95 -2.85 -7.51 3.03
N GLY A 96 -2.51 -8.69 2.52
CA GLY A 96 -3.24 -9.93 2.75
C GLY A 96 -2.58 -10.79 3.83
N LYS A 97 -3.30 -11.82 4.29
CA LYS A 97 -2.78 -12.83 5.23
C LYS A 97 -2.44 -14.16 4.56
N THR A 98 -2.80 -14.33 3.28
CA THR A 98 -2.63 -15.57 2.52
C THR A 98 -1.73 -15.34 1.30
N SER A 99 -1.01 -16.39 0.92
CA SER A 99 -0.25 -16.45 -0.33
C SER A 99 -0.72 -17.65 -1.15
N GLN A 100 -0.62 -17.53 -2.47
CA GLN A 100 -0.83 -18.67 -3.36
C GLN A 100 0.34 -19.65 -3.25
N THR A 101 0.06 -20.95 -3.35
CA THR A 101 1.09 -21.97 -3.54
C THR A 101 1.65 -21.88 -4.96
N LEU A 102 2.96 -21.73 -5.08
CA LEU A 102 3.60 -21.74 -6.39
C LEU A 102 3.51 -23.16 -6.98
N PRO A 103 3.08 -23.33 -8.24
CA PRO A 103 3.17 -24.61 -8.91
C PRO A 103 4.64 -24.96 -9.20
N GLU A 104 4.94 -26.24 -9.39
CA GLU A 104 6.19 -26.65 -10.03
C GLU A 104 6.12 -26.31 -11.53
N PHE A 105 7.19 -25.70 -12.06
CA PHE A 105 7.29 -25.35 -13.48
C PHE A 105 8.70 -25.59 -13.99
N ASP A 106 8.81 -25.91 -15.28
CA ASP A 106 10.10 -26.09 -15.94
C ASP A 106 10.84 -24.75 -16.02
N THR A 107 12.13 -24.80 -15.72
CA THR A 107 13.02 -23.63 -15.72
C THR A 107 13.93 -23.58 -16.96
N SER A 108 13.84 -24.58 -17.85
CA SER A 108 14.71 -24.72 -19.02
C SER A 108 14.53 -23.60 -20.05
N ASP A 109 13.33 -23.05 -20.20
CA ASP A 109 12.98 -21.99 -21.16
C ASP A 109 12.32 -20.78 -20.47
N ILE A 110 13.07 -20.11 -19.59
CA ILE A 110 12.62 -18.89 -18.90
C ILE A 110 13.22 -17.66 -19.56
N THR A 111 12.36 -16.79 -20.09
CA THR A 111 12.73 -15.41 -20.45
C THR A 111 12.62 -14.51 -19.23
N ASN A 112 13.75 -14.02 -18.71
CA ASN A 112 13.76 -13.11 -17.57
C ASN A 112 13.58 -11.65 -18.02
N VAL A 113 12.38 -11.11 -17.79
CA VAL A 113 12.05 -9.71 -18.13
C VAL A 113 12.40 -8.81 -16.94
N LYS A 114 13.62 -8.24 -16.93
CA LYS A 114 14.06 -7.26 -15.91
C LYS A 114 14.01 -5.81 -16.38
N GLU A 115 14.03 -5.58 -17.69
CA GLU A 115 14.11 -4.24 -18.26
C GLU A 115 12.73 -3.69 -18.60
N TYR A 116 12.51 -2.45 -18.19
CA TYR A 116 11.35 -1.66 -18.58
C TYR A 116 11.77 -0.73 -19.72
N ALA A 117 11.32 -1.00 -20.94
CA ALA A 117 11.60 -0.14 -22.09
C ALA A 117 10.77 1.15 -21.97
N LEU A 118 11.46 2.26 -21.69
CA LEU A 118 10.90 3.60 -21.59
C LEU A 118 10.76 4.21 -22.99
N GLY A 119 9.56 4.14 -23.55
CA GLY A 119 9.18 4.91 -24.72
C GLY A 119 7.69 5.16 -24.72
N TYR A 120 7.26 6.36 -24.33
CA TYR A 120 5.87 6.78 -24.54
C TYR A 120 5.75 7.32 -25.96
N VAL A 121 4.97 6.63 -26.78
CA VAL A 121 4.56 7.12 -28.10
C VAL A 121 3.11 7.56 -27.97
N PRO A 122 2.77 8.84 -28.21
CA PRO A 122 1.38 9.30 -28.16
C PRO A 122 0.49 8.56 -29.18
N ASP A 123 -0.79 8.34 -28.83
CA ASP A 123 -1.77 7.81 -29.78
C ASP A 123 -2.28 8.93 -30.68
N ILE A 124 -2.34 8.66 -31.98
CA ILE A 124 -2.89 9.58 -32.99
C ILE A 124 -4.35 9.90 -32.69
N LYS A 125 -5.10 8.96 -32.09
CA LYS A 125 -6.52 9.16 -31.74
C LYS A 125 -6.71 10.09 -30.54
N GLY A 126 -5.70 10.22 -29.68
CA GLY A 126 -5.77 11.06 -28.49
C GLY A 126 -5.38 10.36 -27.20
N TYR A 127 -5.81 10.88 -26.05
CA TYR A 127 -5.35 10.41 -24.74
C TYR A 127 -6.50 10.27 -23.73
N PHE A 128 -6.23 9.51 -22.66
CA PHE A 128 -7.21 9.20 -21.62
C PHE A 128 -6.85 9.90 -20.30
N LYS A 129 -7.87 10.41 -19.62
CA LYS A 129 -7.80 10.82 -18.21
C LYS A 129 -8.80 10.00 -17.41
N PHE A 130 -8.36 9.52 -16.24
CA PHE A 130 -9.17 8.69 -15.36
C PHE A 130 -9.44 9.41 -14.04
N TYR A 131 -10.65 9.24 -13.52
CA TYR A 131 -11.04 9.76 -12.21
C TYR A 131 -11.82 8.73 -11.43
N VAL A 132 -11.71 8.78 -10.10
CA VAL A 132 -12.44 7.88 -9.19
C VAL A 132 -13.25 8.74 -8.23
N ASN A 133 -14.56 8.49 -8.18
CA ASN A 133 -15.47 9.09 -7.21
C ASN A 133 -15.94 8.04 -6.21
N HIS A 134 -15.40 8.10 -5.00
CA HIS A 134 -15.75 7.16 -3.94
C HIS A 134 -17.17 7.34 -3.41
N TYR A 135 -17.77 8.53 -3.54
CA TYR A 135 -19.13 8.80 -3.08
C TYR A 135 -20.17 8.13 -3.97
N THR A 136 -20.06 8.31 -5.29
CA THR A 136 -20.97 7.68 -6.26
C THR A 136 -20.57 6.24 -6.60
N LYS A 137 -19.37 5.82 -6.16
CA LYS A 137 -18.75 4.53 -6.51
C LYS A 137 -18.55 4.37 -8.01
N GLU A 138 -18.02 5.41 -8.66
CA GLU A 138 -17.84 5.45 -10.11
C GLU A 138 -16.40 5.77 -10.50
N ILE A 139 -16.01 5.24 -11.66
CA ILE A 139 -14.79 5.51 -12.41
C ILE A 139 -15.22 6.27 -13.67
N TYR A 140 -14.54 7.37 -13.95
CA TYR A 140 -14.75 8.19 -15.14
C TYR A 140 -13.56 8.01 -16.08
N ILE A 141 -13.86 7.73 -17.35
CA ILE A 141 -12.89 7.77 -18.45
C ILE A 141 -13.24 8.98 -19.29
N LEU A 142 -12.34 9.93 -19.37
CA LEU A 142 -12.45 11.06 -20.29
C LEU A 142 -11.43 10.85 -21.41
N PHE A 143 -11.92 10.73 -22.63
CA PHE A 143 -11.11 10.57 -23.83
C PHE A 143 -11.06 11.87 -24.61
N PHE A 144 -9.85 12.38 -24.81
CA PHE A 144 -9.57 13.65 -25.47
C PHE A 144 -8.85 13.42 -26.79
N SER A 145 -9.06 14.31 -27.75
CA SER A 145 -8.16 14.45 -28.90
C SER A 145 -6.79 14.99 -28.47
N ASN A 146 -5.80 14.96 -29.38
CA ASN A 146 -4.50 15.58 -29.15
C ASN A 146 -4.53 17.13 -29.08
N ASP A 147 -5.66 17.75 -29.44
CA ASP A 147 -5.90 19.19 -29.32
C ASP A 147 -6.72 19.55 -28.05
N ASP A 148 -6.68 18.69 -27.03
CA ASP A 148 -7.38 18.86 -25.74
C ASP A 148 -8.92 18.96 -25.81
N ILE A 149 -9.52 18.56 -26.94
CA ILE A 149 -10.98 18.48 -27.08
C ILE A 149 -11.51 17.17 -26.48
N LEU A 150 -12.44 17.26 -25.53
CA LEU A 150 -13.13 16.08 -24.97
C LEU A 150 -14.03 15.44 -26.04
N LEU A 151 -13.69 14.21 -26.45
CA LEU A 151 -14.40 13.46 -27.48
C LEU A 151 -15.44 12.49 -26.89
N LYS A 152 -15.13 11.88 -25.74
CA LYS A 152 -16.02 10.90 -25.12
C LYS A 152 -15.82 10.83 -23.61
N THR A 153 -16.91 10.59 -22.90
CA THR A 153 -16.89 10.22 -21.48
C THR A 153 -17.54 8.86 -21.30
N LEU A 154 -16.91 7.97 -20.53
CA LEU A 154 -17.48 6.71 -20.06
C LEU A 154 -17.51 6.73 -18.54
N ILE A 155 -18.59 6.19 -17.97
CA ILE A 155 -18.79 6.09 -16.53
C ILE A 155 -19.17 4.65 -16.22
N GLY A 156 -18.56 4.08 -15.20
CA GLY A 156 -18.83 2.73 -14.73
C GLY A 156 -18.07 2.43 -13.45
N ASN A 157 -18.20 1.24 -12.90
CA ASN A 157 -17.54 0.87 -11.65
C ASN A 157 -16.72 -0.42 -11.76
N ASN A 158 -16.67 -1.01 -12.96
CA ASN A 158 -15.95 -2.24 -13.23
C ASN A 158 -14.94 -2.02 -14.35
N ALA A 159 -13.66 -2.33 -14.09
CA ALA A 159 -12.57 -2.06 -15.01
C ALA A 159 -12.71 -2.86 -16.31
N GLU A 160 -13.13 -4.12 -16.22
CA GLU A 160 -13.29 -5.00 -17.39
C GLU A 160 -14.39 -4.49 -18.33
N ALA A 161 -15.58 -4.15 -17.79
CA ALA A 161 -16.68 -3.62 -18.57
C ALA A 161 -16.31 -2.30 -19.27
N LEU A 162 -15.64 -1.41 -18.55
CA LEU A 162 -15.15 -0.15 -19.08
C LEU A 162 -14.10 -0.34 -20.18
N SER A 163 -13.12 -1.23 -19.97
CA SER A 163 -12.08 -1.56 -20.94
C SER A 163 -12.67 -2.15 -22.22
N LYS A 164 -13.61 -3.11 -22.09
CA LYS A 164 -14.35 -3.66 -23.23
C LYS A 164 -15.11 -2.58 -24.00
N LYS A 165 -15.69 -1.60 -23.31
CA LYS A 165 -16.40 -0.49 -23.96
C LYS A 165 -15.46 0.45 -24.71
N VAL A 166 -14.26 0.70 -24.18
CA VAL A 166 -13.20 1.47 -24.89
C VAL A 166 -12.83 0.78 -26.21
N LEU A 167 -12.68 -0.54 -26.20
CA LEU A 167 -12.39 -1.35 -27.39
C LEU A 167 -13.55 -1.35 -28.39
N GLU A 168 -14.79 -1.57 -27.91
CA GLU A 168 -15.99 -1.56 -28.75
C GLU A 168 -16.16 -0.23 -29.50
N LEU A 169 -15.85 0.87 -28.83
CA LEU A 169 -15.92 2.23 -29.41
C LEU A 169 -14.69 2.60 -30.25
N ASN A 170 -13.69 1.72 -30.36
CA ASN A 170 -12.44 1.95 -31.09
C ASN A 170 -11.72 3.27 -30.70
N LEU A 171 -11.77 3.67 -29.42
CA LEU A 171 -11.17 4.93 -28.95
C LEU A 171 -9.64 4.93 -29.09
N THR A 172 -9.01 3.76 -28.99
CA THR A 172 -7.61 3.51 -29.33
C THR A 172 -7.50 2.20 -30.11
N THR A 173 -6.53 2.11 -31.01
CA THR A 173 -6.15 0.86 -31.70
C THR A 173 -4.71 0.45 -31.41
N ASN A 174 -3.99 1.23 -30.61
CA ASN A 174 -2.62 0.93 -30.26
C ASN A 174 -2.59 -0.01 -29.04
N LEU A 175 -1.95 -1.17 -29.19
CA LEU A 175 -1.88 -2.20 -28.15
C LEU A 175 -1.21 -1.71 -26.86
N GLN A 176 -0.22 -0.82 -26.94
CA GLN A 176 0.43 -0.25 -25.76
C GLN A 176 -0.53 0.67 -24.99
N HIS A 177 -1.32 1.47 -25.69
CA HIS A 177 -2.36 2.30 -25.05
C HIS A 177 -3.50 1.46 -24.48
N ILE A 178 -3.89 0.38 -25.15
CA ILE A 178 -4.89 -0.56 -24.61
C ILE A 178 -4.38 -1.18 -23.30
N ASN A 179 -3.13 -1.63 -23.25
CA ASN A 179 -2.50 -2.14 -22.03
C ASN A 179 -2.45 -1.07 -20.92
N TYR A 180 -2.09 0.17 -21.27
CA TYR A 180 -2.11 1.31 -20.36
C TYR A 180 -3.51 1.56 -19.77
N VAL A 181 -4.53 1.65 -20.61
CA VAL A 181 -5.93 1.84 -20.18
C VAL A 181 -6.36 0.71 -19.23
N GLY A 182 -6.05 -0.54 -19.57
CA GLY A 182 -6.34 -1.68 -18.70
C GLY A 182 -5.69 -1.54 -17.32
N ARG A 183 -4.39 -1.19 -17.28
CA ARG A 183 -3.65 -0.98 -16.03
C ARG A 183 -4.25 0.14 -15.18
N GLU A 184 -4.51 1.31 -15.77
CA GLU A 184 -5.09 2.44 -15.05
C GLU A 184 -6.52 2.15 -14.55
N LEU A 185 -7.34 1.42 -15.33
CA LEU A 185 -8.68 1.04 -14.91
C LEU A 185 -8.67 0.01 -13.78
N THR A 186 -7.79 -0.98 -13.82
CA THR A 186 -7.63 -1.92 -12.70
C THR A 186 -7.17 -1.19 -11.44
N LYS A 187 -6.23 -0.25 -11.57
CA LYS A 187 -5.81 0.62 -10.46
C LYS A 187 -6.99 1.45 -9.92
N ALA A 188 -7.78 2.05 -10.79
CA ALA A 188 -8.96 2.83 -10.42
C ALA A 188 -10.02 2.00 -9.69
N GLU A 189 -10.31 0.78 -10.15
CA GLU A 189 -11.23 -0.16 -9.49
C GLU A 189 -10.70 -0.62 -8.13
N MET A 190 -9.38 -0.88 -8.01
CA MET A 190 -8.76 -1.14 -6.71
C MET A 190 -8.90 0.06 -5.75
N CYS A 191 -8.63 1.28 -6.23
CA CYS A 191 -8.80 2.49 -5.45
C CYS A 191 -10.25 2.64 -4.98
N LEU A 192 -11.21 2.42 -5.87
CA LEU A 192 -12.64 2.46 -5.58
C LEU A 192 -13.02 1.47 -4.46
N ASN A 193 -12.55 0.22 -4.56
CA ASN A 193 -12.87 -0.85 -3.63
C ASN A 193 -12.19 -0.69 -2.26
N TYR A 194 -10.95 -0.18 -2.24
CA TYR A 194 -10.16 -0.04 -1.01
C TYR A 194 -10.22 1.37 -0.39
N GLY A 195 -10.96 2.30 -0.98
CA GLY A 195 -11.03 3.68 -0.52
C GLY A 195 -9.69 4.42 -0.58
N LYS A 196 -8.80 4.01 -1.48
CA LYS A 196 -7.50 4.68 -1.69
C LYS A 196 -7.66 5.82 -2.69
N PRO A 197 -6.91 6.93 -2.55
CA PRO A 197 -6.87 7.95 -3.59
C PRO A 197 -6.35 7.34 -4.89
N PHE A 198 -6.96 7.71 -6.01
CA PHE A 198 -6.45 7.39 -7.34
C PHE A 198 -5.61 8.55 -7.87
N ILE A 199 -4.38 8.26 -8.28
CA ILE A 199 -3.47 9.19 -8.93
C ILE A 199 -2.99 8.51 -10.21
N GLN A 200 -3.28 9.09 -11.36
CA GLN A 200 -2.89 8.54 -12.65
C GLN A 200 -1.36 8.58 -12.80
N ASP A 201 -0.78 7.57 -13.42
CA ASP A 201 0.67 7.45 -13.73
C ASP A 201 1.63 7.30 -12.52
N GLU A 202 1.11 7.20 -11.29
CA GLU A 202 1.88 6.86 -10.07
C GLU A 202 2.02 5.33 -9.85
#